data_AF-A0A842Q5M9-F1
#
_entry.id   AF-A0A842Q5M9-F1
#
_cell.length_a   1.000
_cell.length_b   1.000
_cell.length_c   1.000
_cell.angle_alpha   90.00
_cell.angle_beta   90.00
_cell.angle_gamma   90.00
#
_symmetry.space_group_name_H-M   'P 1'
#
loop_
_entity.id
_entity.type
_entity.pdbx_description
1 polymer ?
#
loop_
_entity_poly.entity_id
_entity_poly.type
_entity_poly.pdbx_seq_one_letter_code
_entity_poly.pdbx_strand_id
1 'polypeptide(L)'
;CSACSRVYVQKSIKDKFLERLVERTKNLSIGNPLESNIFIGPLINSTAYKNYQKYVELAFRDGTVLTGGSTKKDGDFKYGYYVEPTIVDSLPKNHRLFKEELFMPILCVADYELFDEALGLCNQSEYGLTAGIYSNKKQEVERFLDNIEAGVVYVNRDISATTGAIVGSQSFGGWKHSGTTGKGAGGPYYLTQFMREQSQTCVE
;
A
#
# COMPACT_ATOMS: atom_id res chain seq x y z
N CYS A 1 3.35 4.17 -5.03
CA CYS A 1 2.17 4.90 -4.53
C CYS A 1 1.01 3.97 -4.16
N SER A 2 0.55 3.02 -4.99
CA SER A 2 -0.61 2.15 -4.65
C SER A 2 -0.29 0.90 -3.81
N ALA A 3 0.95 0.75 -3.33
CA ALA A 3 1.35 -0.45 -2.60
C ALA A 3 0.71 -0.48 -1.21
N CYS A 4 0.33 -1.67 -0.75
CA CYS A 4 -0.14 -1.85 0.63
C CYS A 4 1.06 -1.81 1.58
N SER A 5 1.22 -0.73 2.33
CA SER A 5 2.23 -0.60 3.39
C SER A 5 1.67 -0.85 4.80
N ARG A 6 0.34 -0.90 4.95
CA ARG A 6 -0.36 -1.00 6.24
C ARG A 6 -1.53 -1.96 6.13
N VAL A 7 -1.64 -2.88 7.08
CA VAL A 7 -2.75 -3.83 7.17
C VAL A 7 -3.31 -3.81 8.59
N TYR A 8 -4.63 -3.64 8.70
CA TYR A 8 -5.36 -3.76 9.95
C TYR A 8 -6.15 -5.07 9.93
N VAL A 9 -5.98 -5.93 10.93
CA VAL A 9 -6.56 -7.28 10.97
C VAL A 9 -7.41 -7.45 12.22
N GLN A 10 -8.56 -8.12 12.10
CA GLN A 10 -9.39 -8.44 13.27
C GLN A 10 -8.56 -9.28 14.26
N LYS A 11 -8.53 -8.86 15.54
CA LYS A 11 -7.73 -9.48 16.60
C LYS A 11 -7.89 -11.01 16.68
N SER A 12 -9.11 -11.51 16.48
CA SER A 12 -9.43 -12.94 16.55
C SER A 12 -8.80 -13.81 15.44
N ILE A 13 -8.30 -13.22 14.35
CA ILE A 13 -7.68 -13.97 13.24
C ILE A 13 -6.22 -13.56 12.98
N LYS A 14 -5.67 -12.60 13.74
CA LYS A 14 -4.36 -12.00 13.47
C LYS A 14 -3.24 -13.03 13.47
N ASP A 15 -3.19 -13.92 14.44
CA ASP A 15 -2.10 -14.91 14.56
C ASP A 15 -2.05 -15.83 13.32
N LYS A 16 -3.19 -16.40 12.94
CA LYS A 16 -3.30 -17.26 11.75
C LYS A 16 -3.04 -16.49 10.45
N PHE A 17 -3.42 -15.21 10.40
CA PHE A 17 -3.12 -14.35 9.26
C PHE A 17 -1.61 -14.10 9.14
N LEU A 18 -0.95 -13.73 10.24
CA LEU A 18 0.48 -13.45 10.28
C LEU A 18 1.32 -14.68 9.95
N GLU A 19 0.96 -15.85 10.47
CA GLU A 19 1.61 -17.12 10.15
C GLU A 19 1.68 -17.34 8.63
N ARG A 20 0.53 -17.29 7.95
CA ARG A 20 0.42 -17.50 6.51
C ARG A 20 1.11 -16.39 5.71
N LEU A 21 1.03 -15.14 6.18
CA LEU A 21 1.65 -13.99 5.54
C LEU A 21 3.18 -14.08 5.60
N VAL A 22 3.74 -14.45 6.75
CA VAL A 22 5.17 -14.65 6.97
C VAL A 22 5.68 -15.82 6.13
N GLU A 23 4.98 -16.95 6.13
CA GLU A 23 5.34 -18.12 5.32
C GLU A 23 5.42 -17.76 3.83
N ARG A 24 4.38 -17.12 3.29
CA ARG A 24 4.36 -16.68 1.89
C ARG A 24 5.49 -15.70 1.56
N THR A 25 5.76 -14.77 2.48
CA THR A 25 6.80 -13.74 2.28
C THR A 25 8.20 -14.34 2.25
N LYS A 26 8.49 -15.33 3.10
CA LYS A 26 9.77 -16.07 3.11
C LYS A 26 10.02 -16.84 1.81
N ASN A 27 8.95 -17.25 1.12
CA ASN A 27 9.03 -18.00 -0.14
C ASN A 27 9.15 -17.09 -1.38
N LEU A 28 9.18 -15.77 -1.23
CA LEU A 28 9.37 -14.86 -2.36
C LEU A 28 10.82 -14.92 -2.86
N SER A 29 10.98 -15.12 -4.17
CA SER A 29 12.28 -15.08 -4.83
C SER A 29 12.77 -13.62 -4.97
N ILE A 30 14.02 -13.39 -4.56
CA ILE A 30 14.70 -12.10 -4.64
C ILE A 30 15.92 -12.27 -5.52
N GLY A 31 16.08 -11.44 -6.55
CA GLY A 31 17.12 -11.67 -7.55
C GLY A 31 17.14 -10.66 -8.68
N ASN A 32 17.91 -10.98 -9.72
CA ASN A 32 17.99 -10.15 -10.92
C ASN A 32 16.60 -10.10 -11.61
N PRO A 33 16.01 -8.91 -11.83
CA PRO A 33 14.68 -8.80 -12.43
C PRO A 33 14.63 -9.25 -13.91
N LEU A 34 15.76 -9.56 -14.54
CA LEU A 34 15.80 -10.18 -15.87
C LEU A 34 15.48 -11.68 -15.85
N GLU A 35 15.51 -12.32 -14.69
CA GLU A 35 15.20 -13.73 -14.52
C GLU A 35 13.70 -13.93 -14.26
N SER A 36 13.06 -14.80 -15.04
CA SER A 36 11.59 -14.95 -15.06
C SER A 36 10.97 -15.49 -13.77
N ASN A 37 11.76 -16.15 -12.92
CA ASN A 37 11.32 -16.73 -11.66
C ASN A 37 11.55 -15.79 -10.46
N ILE A 38 12.03 -14.56 -10.67
CA ILE A 38 12.26 -13.57 -9.62
C ILE A 38 11.01 -12.72 -9.38
N PHE A 39 10.58 -12.65 -8.12
CA PHE A 39 9.43 -11.85 -7.72
C PHE A 39 9.82 -10.44 -7.26
N ILE A 40 10.94 -10.30 -6.55
CA ILE A 40 11.41 -9.02 -6.00
C ILE A 40 12.79 -8.67 -6.56
N GLY A 41 12.87 -7.52 -7.23
CA GLY A 41 14.12 -6.90 -7.68
C GLY A 41 14.75 -5.96 -6.65
N PRO A 42 15.84 -5.26 -7.01
CA PRO A 42 16.49 -4.30 -6.12
C PRO A 42 15.65 -3.02 -5.97
N LEU A 43 15.95 -2.26 -4.92
CA LEU A 43 15.50 -0.88 -4.80
C LEU A 43 16.17 0.01 -5.87
N ILE A 44 15.53 1.15 -6.16
CA ILE A 44 15.92 2.01 -7.29
C ILE A 44 17.32 2.62 -7.15
N ASN A 45 17.76 2.98 -5.94
CA ASN A 45 19.05 3.63 -5.71
C ASN A 45 19.56 3.48 -4.26
N SER A 46 20.77 3.99 -4.01
CA SER A 46 21.42 3.94 -2.69
C SER A 46 20.69 4.74 -1.61
N THR A 47 19.97 5.81 -1.96
CA THR A 47 19.17 6.59 -1.01
C THR A 47 17.99 5.76 -0.50
N ALA A 48 17.26 5.09 -1.40
CA ALA A 48 16.20 4.14 -1.05
C ALA A 48 16.73 3.01 -0.16
N TYR A 49 17.89 2.44 -0.51
CA TYR A 49 18.55 1.41 0.28
C TYR A 49 18.89 1.85 1.70
N LYS A 50 19.50 3.03 1.86
CA LYS A 50 19.81 3.61 3.17
C LYS A 50 18.54 3.93 3.96
N ASN A 51 17.47 4.38 3.30
CA ASN A 51 16.19 4.64 3.95
C ASN A 51 15.55 3.34 4.44
N TYR A 52 15.58 2.27 3.65
CA TYR A 52 15.15 0.95 4.09
C TYR A 52 15.86 0.52 5.38
N GLN A 53 17.21 0.64 5.43
CA GLN A 53 17.98 0.30 6.64
C GLN A 53 17.50 1.10 7.86
N LYS A 54 17.34 2.42 7.72
CA LYS A 54 16.82 3.29 8.81
C LYS A 54 15.41 2.89 9.27
N TYR A 55 14.51 2.57 8.34
CA TYR A 55 13.14 2.19 8.70
C TYR A 55 13.07 0.83 9.39
N VAL A 56 13.92 -0.10 8.97
CA VAL A 56 14.05 -1.41 9.61
C VAL A 56 14.66 -1.29 11.01
N GLU A 57 15.64 -0.42 11.23
CA GLU A 57 16.17 -0.14 12.58
C GLU A 57 15.05 0.37 13.51
N LEU A 58 14.19 1.27 13.03
CA LEU A 58 13.01 1.72 13.78
C LEU A 58 12.03 0.57 14.05
N ALA A 59 11.81 -0.31 13.06
CA ALA A 59 10.94 -1.47 13.21
C ALA A 59 11.44 -2.45 14.29
N PHE A 60 12.75 -2.70 14.35
CA PHE A 60 13.36 -3.53 15.40
C PHE A 60 13.32 -2.87 16.77
N ARG A 61 13.46 -1.54 16.82
CA ARG A 61 13.44 -0.79 18.08
C ARG A 61 12.05 -0.72 18.70
N ASP A 62 11.04 -0.43 17.88
CA ASP A 62 9.72 0.01 18.34
C ASP A 62 8.62 -1.05 18.15
N GLY A 63 8.94 -2.17 17.50
CA GLY A 63 7.98 -3.24 17.18
C GLY A 63 8.63 -4.62 17.12
N THR A 64 8.00 -5.52 16.35
CA THR A 64 8.48 -6.88 16.16
C THR A 64 8.59 -7.18 14.67
N VAL A 65 9.82 -7.41 14.20
CA VAL A 65 10.06 -7.84 12.82
C VAL A 65 9.85 -9.35 12.73
N LEU A 66 8.81 -9.77 12.00
CA LEU A 66 8.43 -11.17 11.87
C LEU A 66 9.20 -11.91 10.77
N THR A 67 9.65 -11.18 9.75
CA THR A 67 10.52 -11.68 8.69
C THR A 67 11.21 -10.51 7.97
N GLY A 68 12.30 -10.80 7.26
CA GLY A 68 13.10 -9.80 6.56
C GLY A 68 13.95 -8.97 7.52
N GLY A 69 14.03 -7.66 7.25
CA GLY A 69 14.77 -6.72 8.09
C GLY A 69 16.27 -6.73 7.83
N SER A 70 16.73 -7.31 6.72
CA SER A 70 18.13 -7.26 6.32
C SER A 70 18.31 -6.84 4.87
N THR A 71 19.53 -6.46 4.55
CA THR A 71 19.96 -6.18 3.17
C THR A 71 20.74 -7.37 2.62
N LYS A 72 20.70 -7.61 1.31
CA LYS A 72 21.49 -8.66 0.66
C LYS A 72 22.71 -8.06 -0.04
N LYS A 73 23.88 -8.67 0.15
CA LYS A 73 25.17 -8.19 -0.40
C LYS A 73 26.06 -9.30 -0.96
N ASP A 74 25.77 -10.57 -0.69
CA ASP A 74 26.60 -11.69 -1.15
C ASP A 74 26.31 -12.06 -2.60
N GLY A 75 27.27 -12.72 -3.26
CA GLY A 75 27.12 -13.19 -4.64
C GLY A 75 26.77 -12.05 -5.61
N ASP A 76 25.72 -12.27 -6.41
CA ASP A 76 25.27 -11.29 -7.41
C ASP A 76 24.55 -10.08 -6.79
N PHE A 77 24.12 -10.17 -5.53
CA PHE A 77 23.46 -9.06 -4.84
C PHE A 77 24.40 -7.87 -4.59
N LYS A 78 25.74 -8.06 -4.62
CA LYS A 78 26.71 -6.97 -4.43
C LYS A 78 26.61 -5.85 -5.46
N TYR A 79 25.98 -6.12 -6.61
CA TYR A 79 25.86 -5.18 -7.72
C TYR A 79 24.55 -4.36 -7.69
N GLY A 80 23.71 -4.53 -6.68
CA GLY A 80 22.43 -3.83 -6.59
C GLY A 80 21.98 -3.53 -5.17
N TYR A 81 20.83 -2.87 -5.05
CA TYR A 81 20.26 -2.42 -3.79
C TYR A 81 19.21 -3.41 -3.27
N TYR A 82 19.63 -4.64 -3.01
CA TYR A 82 18.74 -5.73 -2.64
C TYR A 82 18.41 -5.74 -1.14
N VAL A 83 17.13 -5.86 -0.84
CA VAL A 83 16.60 -5.87 0.52
C VAL A 83 15.59 -6.99 0.69
N GLU A 84 15.38 -7.43 1.92
CA GLU A 84 14.38 -8.45 2.22
C GLU A 84 12.98 -7.82 2.40
N PRO A 85 11.92 -8.44 1.88
CA PRO A 85 10.57 -8.03 2.21
C PRO A 85 10.34 -8.20 3.71
N THR A 86 9.94 -7.14 4.37
CA THR A 86 9.89 -7.05 5.83
C THR A 86 8.46 -6.92 6.31
N ILE A 87 8.08 -7.77 7.27
CA ILE A 87 6.79 -7.67 7.96
C ILE A 87 7.06 -7.22 9.39
N VAL A 88 6.41 -6.15 9.79
CA VAL A 88 6.52 -5.56 11.12
C VAL A 88 5.16 -5.63 11.80
N ASP A 89 5.13 -6.17 13.02
CA ASP A 89 3.97 -6.20 13.90
C ASP A 89 4.29 -5.46 15.21
N SER A 90 3.31 -5.32 16.08
CA SER A 90 3.45 -4.82 17.46
C SER A 90 3.99 -3.39 17.56
N LEU A 91 3.84 -2.60 16.48
CA LEU A 91 4.10 -1.16 16.50
C LEU A 91 2.90 -0.43 17.14
N PRO A 92 3.14 0.68 17.88
CA PRO A 92 2.08 1.60 18.25
C PRO A 92 1.29 2.05 17.01
N LYS A 93 -0.05 2.09 17.08
CA LYS A 93 -0.90 2.42 15.91
C LYS A 93 -0.66 3.84 15.36
N ASN A 94 -0.16 4.75 16.19
CA ASN A 94 0.22 6.11 15.82
C ASN A 94 1.70 6.24 15.39
N HIS A 95 2.43 5.13 15.30
CA HIS A 95 3.85 5.09 14.97
C HIS A 95 4.12 5.62 13.55
N ARG A 96 5.30 6.20 13.36
CA ARG A 96 5.68 6.89 12.13
C ARG A 96 5.62 5.99 10.89
N LEU A 97 5.93 4.70 11.03
CA LEU A 97 5.85 3.71 9.94
C LEU A 97 4.40 3.47 9.42
N PHE A 98 3.37 3.80 10.20
CA PHE A 98 1.97 3.79 9.74
C PHE A 98 1.54 5.09 9.06
N LYS A 99 2.40 6.12 9.03
CA LYS A 99 2.05 7.46 8.52
C LYS A 99 2.89 7.84 7.31
N GLU A 100 4.18 7.55 7.34
CA GLU A 100 5.11 7.86 6.26
C GLU A 100 4.98 6.89 5.09
N GLU A 101 5.02 7.41 3.87
CA GLU A 101 5.11 6.59 2.66
C GLU A 101 6.55 6.10 2.50
N LEU A 102 6.76 4.79 2.69
CA LEU A 102 8.11 4.22 2.72
C LEU A 102 8.66 3.96 1.32
N PHE A 103 7.82 3.60 0.34
CA PHE A 103 8.23 3.14 -0.99
C PHE A 103 9.21 1.94 -0.99
N MET A 104 9.28 1.23 0.13
CA MET A 104 10.14 0.05 0.35
C MET A 104 9.25 -1.18 0.63
N PRO A 105 9.77 -2.42 0.50
CA PRO A 105 9.01 -3.63 0.80
C PRO A 105 8.90 -3.87 2.31
N ILE A 106 8.26 -2.93 3.02
CA ILE A 106 8.00 -2.97 4.46
C ILE A 106 6.49 -2.89 4.66
N LEU A 107 5.91 -3.90 5.31
CA LEU A 107 4.50 -4.00 5.62
C LEU A 107 4.30 -3.93 7.13
N CYS A 108 3.56 -2.93 7.61
CA CYS A 108 3.19 -2.82 9.01
C CYS A 108 1.81 -3.43 9.23
N VAL A 109 1.69 -4.30 10.24
CA VAL A 109 0.44 -4.96 10.62
C VAL A 109 0.03 -4.48 12.02
N ALA A 110 -1.26 -4.22 12.20
CA ALA A 110 -1.85 -3.96 13.51
C ALA A 110 -3.20 -4.69 13.63
N ASP A 111 -3.58 -5.07 14.84
CA ASP A 111 -4.93 -5.56 15.11
C ASP A 111 -5.93 -4.44 15.39
N TYR A 112 -7.20 -4.77 15.23
CA TYR A 112 -8.33 -4.01 15.74
C TYR A 112 -9.35 -4.94 16.39
N GLU A 113 -10.15 -4.39 17.31
CA GLU A 113 -11.26 -5.13 17.93
C GLU A 113 -12.61 -4.78 17.28
N LEU A 114 -12.84 -3.48 17.05
CA LEU A 114 -14.05 -2.97 16.41
C LEU A 114 -13.75 -2.47 15.00
N PHE A 115 -14.59 -2.80 14.04
CA PHE A 115 -14.37 -2.46 12.63
C PHE A 115 -14.25 -0.94 12.40
N ASP A 116 -15.08 -0.14 13.05
CA ASP A 116 -15.02 1.34 12.93
C ASP A 116 -13.68 1.91 13.44
N GLU A 117 -13.00 1.25 14.38
CA GLU A 117 -11.64 1.63 14.80
C GLU A 117 -10.64 1.49 13.65
N ALA A 118 -10.69 0.35 12.94
CA ALA A 118 -9.82 0.10 11.78
C ALA A 118 -10.07 1.11 10.67
N LEU A 119 -11.34 1.43 10.39
CA LEU A 119 -11.70 2.43 9.40
C LEU A 119 -11.19 3.82 9.78
N GLY A 120 -11.32 4.20 11.05
CA GLY A 120 -10.72 5.43 11.58
C GLY A 120 -9.20 5.46 11.42
N LEU A 121 -8.49 4.38 11.73
CA LEU A 121 -7.04 4.27 11.57
C LEU A 121 -6.60 4.37 10.09
N CYS A 122 -7.37 3.78 9.17
CA CYS A 122 -7.14 3.94 7.74
C CYS A 122 -7.21 5.42 7.33
N ASN A 123 -8.26 6.12 7.76
CA ASN A 123 -8.53 7.51 7.42
C ASN A 123 -7.63 8.52 8.14
N GLN A 124 -6.95 8.16 9.23
CA GLN A 124 -5.97 9.02 9.89
C GLN A 124 -4.73 9.31 9.04
N SER A 125 -4.53 8.61 7.91
CA SER A 125 -3.46 8.95 6.97
C SER A 125 -3.72 10.31 6.32
N GLU A 126 -2.66 11.09 6.16
CA GLU A 126 -2.66 12.31 5.34
C GLU A 126 -2.80 12.01 3.84
N TYR A 127 -2.68 10.73 3.47
CA TYR A 127 -2.86 10.21 2.11
C TYR A 127 -4.20 9.48 1.98
N GLY A 128 -4.73 9.46 0.75
CA GLY A 128 -6.01 8.85 0.41
C GLY A 128 -6.00 8.31 -1.02
N LEU A 129 -4.96 7.56 -1.40
CA LEU A 129 -4.81 7.06 -2.77
C LEU A 129 -5.61 5.79 -3.02
N THR A 130 -5.18 4.69 -2.40
CA THR A 130 -5.80 3.37 -2.58
C THR A 130 -6.11 2.71 -1.25
N ALA A 131 -7.24 2.03 -1.15
CA ALA A 131 -7.61 1.22 0.00
C ALA A 131 -8.29 -0.08 -0.44
N GLY A 132 -8.29 -1.09 0.43
CA GLY A 132 -9.07 -2.29 0.19
C GLY A 132 -9.47 -3.02 1.44
N ILE A 133 -10.51 -3.84 1.31
CA ILE A 133 -11.08 -4.65 2.40
C ILE A 133 -11.26 -6.10 1.93
N TYR A 134 -10.96 -7.04 2.82
CA TYR A 134 -11.39 -8.42 2.71
C TYR A 134 -12.40 -8.71 3.84
N SER A 135 -13.67 -8.90 3.49
CA SER A 135 -14.72 -9.26 4.44
C SER A 135 -15.87 -9.98 3.74
N ASN A 136 -16.45 -10.97 4.42
CA ASN A 136 -17.68 -11.66 4.00
C ASN A 136 -18.93 -11.03 4.61
N LYS A 137 -18.78 -10.05 5.51
CA LYS A 137 -19.92 -9.38 6.15
C LYS A 137 -20.31 -8.18 5.30
N LYS A 138 -21.49 -8.25 4.68
CA LYS A 138 -22.03 -7.20 3.82
C LYS A 138 -22.03 -5.81 4.49
N GLN A 139 -22.38 -5.75 5.77
CA GLN A 139 -22.41 -4.49 6.54
C GLN A 139 -21.03 -3.83 6.67
N GLU A 140 -19.95 -4.61 6.84
CA GLU A 140 -18.58 -4.06 6.90
C GLU A 140 -18.15 -3.54 5.52
N VAL A 141 -18.52 -4.23 4.44
CA VAL A 141 -18.24 -3.81 3.07
C VAL A 141 -18.96 -2.50 2.72
N GLU A 142 -20.26 -2.40 3.00
CA GLU A 142 -21.04 -1.18 2.77
C GLU A 142 -20.47 -0.02 3.61
N ARG A 143 -20.24 -0.27 4.90
CA ARG A 143 -19.63 0.72 5.81
C ARG A 143 -18.28 1.20 5.30
N PHE A 144 -17.42 0.30 4.82
CA PHE A 144 -16.13 0.65 4.22
C PHE A 144 -16.32 1.54 2.99
N LEU A 145 -17.13 1.13 2.02
CA LEU A 145 -17.34 1.87 0.78
C LEU A 145 -17.92 3.26 1.02
N ASP A 146 -18.79 3.40 2.02
CA ASP A 146 -19.44 4.67 2.35
C ASP A 146 -18.51 5.65 3.10
N ASN A 147 -17.47 5.17 3.79
CA ASN A 147 -16.72 5.99 4.75
C ASN A 147 -15.19 5.98 4.57
N ILE A 148 -14.64 5.12 3.71
CA ILE A 148 -13.20 5.12 3.45
C ILE A 148 -12.78 6.37 2.66
N GLU A 149 -11.71 7.03 3.09
CA GLU A 149 -11.20 8.24 2.46
C GLU A 149 -10.06 7.90 1.49
N ALA A 150 -10.39 7.26 0.37
CA ALA A 150 -9.45 6.92 -0.69
C ALA A 150 -10.07 7.03 -2.08
N GLY A 151 -9.27 7.41 -3.08
CA GLY A 151 -9.76 7.60 -4.45
C GLY A 151 -9.99 6.31 -5.24
N VAL A 152 -9.24 5.23 -4.94
CA VAL A 152 -9.44 3.92 -5.56
C VAL A 152 -9.61 2.84 -4.50
N VAL A 153 -10.76 2.18 -4.51
CA VAL A 153 -11.14 1.22 -3.47
C VAL A 153 -11.39 -0.16 -4.05
N TYR A 154 -10.97 -1.20 -3.34
CA TYR A 154 -11.17 -2.59 -3.76
C TYR A 154 -11.80 -3.44 -2.65
N VAL A 155 -12.69 -4.34 -3.02
CA VAL A 155 -13.34 -5.28 -2.11
C VAL A 155 -13.07 -6.69 -2.60
N ASN A 156 -12.55 -7.56 -1.73
CA ASN A 156 -12.40 -8.99 -1.97
C ASN A 156 -11.73 -9.38 -3.30
N ARG A 157 -10.77 -8.58 -3.80
CA ARG A 157 -10.10 -8.86 -5.08
C ARG A 157 -9.00 -9.91 -4.89
N ASP A 158 -8.98 -10.92 -5.76
CA ASP A 158 -8.05 -12.06 -5.65
C ASP A 158 -6.57 -11.68 -5.78
N ILE A 159 -6.27 -10.70 -6.64
CA ILE A 159 -4.89 -10.38 -7.02
C ILE A 159 -4.20 -9.47 -5.99
N SER A 160 -4.90 -8.45 -5.49
CA SER A 160 -4.35 -7.48 -4.54
C SER A 160 -5.44 -6.60 -3.94
N ALA A 161 -5.24 -6.11 -2.72
CA ALA A 161 -6.17 -5.19 -2.07
C ALA A 161 -6.06 -3.72 -2.56
N THR A 162 -4.97 -3.33 -3.23
CA THR A 162 -4.65 -1.89 -3.40
C THR A 162 -3.98 -1.52 -4.74
N THR A 163 -3.36 -2.46 -5.45
CA THR A 163 -2.55 -2.18 -6.66
C THR A 163 -3.29 -2.48 -7.97
N GLY A 164 -2.65 -2.31 -9.13
CA GLY A 164 -3.17 -2.87 -10.39
C GLY A 164 -4.49 -2.28 -10.88
N ALA A 165 -4.62 -0.95 -10.82
CA ALA A 165 -5.70 -0.24 -11.50
C ALA A 165 -5.53 -0.37 -13.03
N ILE A 166 -6.63 -0.59 -13.74
CA ILE A 166 -6.67 -0.76 -15.19
C ILE A 166 -7.31 0.47 -15.82
N VAL A 167 -6.65 1.03 -16.83
CA VAL A 167 -7.14 2.19 -17.60
C VAL A 167 -8.54 1.90 -18.14
N GLY A 168 -9.47 2.85 -17.98
CA GLY A 168 -10.87 2.72 -18.38
C GLY A 168 -11.77 1.95 -17.41
N SER A 169 -11.20 1.13 -16.51
CA SER A 169 -11.99 0.38 -15.50
C SER A 169 -11.88 0.98 -14.10
N GLN A 170 -10.68 1.36 -13.66
CA GLN A 170 -10.44 2.00 -12.37
C GLN A 170 -9.67 3.30 -12.61
N SER A 171 -10.39 4.41 -12.74
CA SER A 171 -9.78 5.74 -12.87
C SER A 171 -8.85 5.98 -11.69
N PHE A 172 -7.55 6.16 -11.95
CA PHE A 172 -6.55 6.16 -10.89
C PHE A 172 -6.27 7.58 -10.40
N GLY A 173 -6.78 7.90 -9.21
CA GLY A 173 -6.59 9.18 -8.53
C GLY A 173 -6.82 9.03 -7.03
N GLY A 174 -6.50 10.06 -6.25
CA GLY A 174 -6.56 10.02 -4.80
C GLY A 174 -7.17 11.28 -4.18
N TRP A 175 -7.45 11.18 -2.88
CA TRP A 175 -7.89 12.27 -2.02
C TRP A 175 -6.72 12.79 -1.17
N LYS A 176 -6.96 13.84 -0.39
CA LYS A 176 -5.98 14.43 0.55
C LYS A 176 -4.67 14.77 -0.16
N HIS A 177 -3.51 14.46 0.42
CA HIS A 177 -2.22 14.69 -0.22
C HIS A 177 -1.91 13.73 -1.38
N SER A 178 -2.82 12.81 -1.73
CA SER A 178 -2.66 11.90 -2.87
C SER A 178 -3.20 12.42 -4.20
N GLY A 179 -3.83 13.59 -4.24
CA GLY A 179 -4.37 14.16 -5.48
C GLY A 179 -4.75 15.62 -5.34
N THR A 180 -4.78 16.35 -6.45
CA THR A 180 -5.06 17.80 -6.47
C THR A 180 -6.38 18.14 -7.15
N THR A 181 -6.85 17.31 -8.08
CA THR A 181 -8.01 17.64 -8.93
C THR A 181 -9.23 16.78 -8.69
N GLY A 182 -9.08 15.67 -7.95
CA GLY A 182 -10.12 14.67 -7.76
C GLY A 182 -10.51 13.91 -9.04
N LYS A 183 -9.79 14.10 -10.16
CA LYS A 183 -10.03 13.42 -11.44
C LYS A 183 -8.88 12.45 -11.74
N GLY A 184 -9.17 11.15 -11.64
CA GLY A 184 -8.18 10.10 -11.83
C GLY A 184 -7.76 9.89 -13.29
N ALA A 185 -6.49 9.54 -13.50
CA ALA A 185 -5.94 9.18 -14.80
C ALA A 185 -6.63 7.94 -15.38
N GLY A 186 -6.74 7.88 -16.71
CA GLY A 186 -7.42 6.79 -17.40
C GLY A 186 -8.95 6.77 -17.23
N GLY A 187 -9.52 7.82 -16.60
CA GLY A 187 -10.96 8.02 -16.46
C GLY A 187 -11.53 9.01 -17.47
N PRO A 188 -12.87 9.03 -17.65
CA PRO A 188 -13.53 9.90 -18.63
C PRO A 188 -13.34 11.39 -18.35
N TYR A 189 -13.11 11.75 -17.08
CA TYR A 189 -12.92 13.15 -16.67
C TYR A 189 -11.47 13.62 -16.70
N TYR A 190 -10.52 12.76 -17.08
CA TYR A 190 -9.11 13.14 -17.01
C TYR A 190 -8.76 14.17 -18.08
N LEU A 191 -9.21 13.95 -19.31
CA LEU A 191 -8.90 14.79 -20.47
C LEU A 191 -9.45 16.23 -20.32
N THR A 192 -10.63 16.38 -19.72
CA THR A 192 -11.30 17.67 -19.58
C THR A 192 -10.51 18.67 -18.73
N GLN A 193 -9.60 18.19 -17.88
CA GLN A 193 -8.69 19.04 -17.09
C GLN A 193 -7.70 19.83 -17.95
N PHE A 194 -7.48 19.38 -19.20
CA PHE A 194 -6.58 20.00 -20.16
C PHE A 194 -7.33 20.75 -21.26
N MET A 195 -8.66 20.82 -21.18
CA MET A 195 -9.52 21.45 -22.17
C MET A 195 -10.06 22.80 -21.65
N ARG A 196 -10.58 23.62 -22.56
CA ARG A 196 -11.33 24.84 -22.25
C ARG A 196 -12.67 24.78 -22.99
N GLU A 197 -13.74 25.18 -22.31
CA GLU A 197 -15.07 25.28 -22.91
C GLU A 197 -15.39 26.74 -23.23
N GLN A 198 -16.02 26.98 -24.37
CA GLN A 198 -16.55 28.28 -24.76
C GLN A 198 -17.95 28.10 -25.34
N SER A 199 -18.94 28.74 -24.73
CA SER A 199 -20.28 28.89 -25.31
C SER A 199 -20.35 30.22 -26.06
N GLN A 200 -20.84 30.19 -27.29
CA GLN A 200 -21.03 31.38 -28.12
C GLN A 200 -22.50 31.44 -28.56
N THR A 201 -23.18 32.51 -28.20
CA THR A 201 -24.56 32.77 -28.61
C THR A 201 -24.59 34.05 -29.44
N CYS A 202 -25.00 33.90 -30.70
CA CYS A 202 -25.31 35.03 -31.58
C CYS A 202 -26.83 35.13 -31.72
N VAL A 203 -27.39 36.29 -31.36
CA VAL A 203 -28.80 36.62 -31.61
C VAL A 203 -28.79 37.69 -32.69
N GLU A 204 -29.40 37.38 -33.84
CA GLU A 204 -29.64 38.32 -34.94
C GLU A 204 -31.00 38.99 -34.80
#